data_AF-A0A7S1W9R1-F1
#
_entry.id   AF-A0A7S1W9R1-F1
#
_cell.length_a   1.000
_cell.length_b   1.000
_cell.length_c   1.000
_cell.angle_alpha   90.00
_cell.angle_beta   90.00
_cell.angle_gamma   90.00
#
_symmetry.space_group_name_H-M   'P 1'
#
loop_
_entity.id
_entity.type
_entity.pdbx_description
1 polymer ?
#
loop_
_entity_poly.entity_id
_entity_poly.type
_entity_poly.pdbx_seq_one_letter_code
_entity_poly.pdbx_strand_id
1 'polypeptide(L)'
;IGTVLGNSGAALAKLSCWHTFSIIKQGWGYFDAIGGDDEPLMDVSNSLYGWGFSMVYLRAVWEVCPFLHMNLGEDFDFAKSIRKLNFPVVLIPDRRGICAHTHHADNTAGGQQFLDYGSTSSLLYSPMGGMITGYTHAMKALQSYQEQAVEDGKSRRDALGKLRDIPAEGSPTAKDAPVSPEPAPPGAEESKPKQPLSQAP
;
A
#
# COMPACT_ATOMS: atom_id res chain seq x y z
N ILE A 1 -27.07 22.46 9.24
CA ILE A 1 -26.86 20.99 9.15
C ILE A 1 -27.83 20.35 8.17
N GLY A 2 -29.15 20.58 8.25
CA GLY A 2 -30.13 19.96 7.35
C GLY A 2 -29.84 20.11 5.84
N THR A 3 -29.35 21.28 5.41
CA THR A 3 -29.01 21.54 4.00
C THR A 3 -27.80 20.74 3.50
N VAL A 4 -26.86 20.40 4.38
CA VAL A 4 -25.61 19.69 4.03
C VAL A 4 -25.85 18.19 3.89
N LEU A 5 -26.77 17.63 4.68
CA LEU A 5 -27.01 16.19 4.72
C LEU A 5 -27.97 15.69 3.63
N GLY A 6 -28.83 16.58 3.11
CA GLY A 6 -29.88 16.20 2.17
C GLY A 6 -30.73 15.03 2.71
N ASN A 7 -30.98 14.04 1.86
CA ASN A 7 -31.74 12.82 2.22
C ASN A 7 -30.87 11.69 2.79
N SER A 8 -29.57 11.91 2.96
CA SER A 8 -28.60 10.84 3.24
C SER A 8 -28.55 10.41 4.70
N GLY A 9 -29.05 11.24 5.64
CA GLY A 9 -29.08 10.94 7.08
C GLY A 9 -27.73 10.97 7.80
N ALA A 10 -26.61 10.89 7.08
CA ALA A 10 -25.25 11.00 7.59
C ALA A 10 -24.35 11.82 6.67
N ALA A 11 -23.36 12.50 7.26
CA ALA A 11 -22.32 13.22 6.54
C ALA A 11 -21.22 12.28 6.04
N LEU A 12 -20.93 11.24 6.84
CA LEU A 12 -19.96 10.20 6.57
C LEU A 12 -20.48 8.86 7.10
N ALA A 13 -20.41 7.84 6.26
CA ALA A 13 -20.60 6.45 6.61
C ALA A 13 -19.26 5.73 6.48
N LYS A 14 -18.89 4.93 7.49
CA LYS A 14 -17.62 4.19 7.49
C LYS A 14 -17.83 2.77 7.96
N LEU A 15 -17.12 1.83 7.36
CA LEU A 15 -17.18 0.45 7.81
C LEU A 15 -16.45 0.30 9.15
N SER A 16 -17.09 -0.34 10.12
CA SER A 16 -16.47 -0.69 11.41
C SER A 16 -15.72 -2.03 11.36
N CYS A 17 -16.03 -2.85 10.37
CA CYS A 17 -15.38 -4.13 10.12
C CYS A 17 -15.36 -4.38 8.61
N TRP A 18 -14.44 -5.21 8.14
CA TRP A 18 -14.30 -5.57 6.73
C TRP A 18 -13.52 -6.87 6.58
N HIS A 19 -13.58 -7.43 5.37
CA HIS A 19 -12.80 -8.60 5.04
C HIS A 19 -11.37 -8.21 4.67
N THR A 20 -10.44 -9.08 4.95
CA THR A 20 -9.02 -8.87 4.64
C THR A 20 -8.50 -10.06 3.85
N PHE A 21 -7.53 -9.83 2.98
CA PHE A 21 -6.81 -10.90 2.28
C PHE A 21 -5.31 -10.72 2.51
N SER A 22 -4.67 -11.65 3.20
CA SER A 22 -3.22 -11.60 3.41
C SER A 22 -2.50 -12.26 2.24
N ILE A 23 -1.60 -11.52 1.59
CA ILE A 23 -0.73 -12.11 0.55
C ILE A 23 0.28 -13.06 1.18
N ILE A 24 0.87 -12.68 2.33
CA ILE A 24 1.88 -13.52 3.01
C ILE A 24 1.29 -14.84 3.46
N LYS A 25 0.12 -14.81 4.11
CA LYS A 25 -0.55 -16.01 4.63
C LYS A 25 -1.48 -16.67 3.61
N GLN A 26 -1.63 -16.07 2.42
CA GLN A 26 -2.44 -16.59 1.32
C GLN A 26 -3.89 -16.92 1.74
N GLY A 27 -4.49 -16.05 2.55
CA GLY A 27 -5.72 -16.38 3.24
C GLY A 27 -6.61 -15.18 3.50
N TRP A 28 -7.90 -15.45 3.53
CA TRP A 28 -8.92 -14.49 3.94
C TRP A 28 -8.96 -14.39 5.47
N GLY A 29 -9.24 -13.19 5.95
CA GLY A 29 -9.52 -12.88 7.34
C GLY A 29 -10.66 -11.88 7.44
N TYR A 30 -10.96 -11.53 8.68
CA TYR A 30 -11.97 -10.54 9.01
C TYR A 30 -11.41 -9.63 10.10
N PHE A 31 -11.58 -8.34 9.91
CA PHE A 31 -11.14 -7.31 10.85
C PHE A 31 -12.36 -6.62 11.45
N ASP A 32 -12.40 -6.49 12.77
CA ASP A 32 -13.44 -5.75 13.51
C ASP A 32 -12.81 -4.69 14.41
N ALA A 33 -13.01 -3.42 14.07
CA ALA A 33 -12.46 -2.28 14.82
C ALA A 33 -13.15 -2.07 16.18
N ILE A 34 -14.36 -2.61 16.38
CA ILE A 34 -15.18 -2.38 17.58
C ILE A 34 -15.13 -3.60 18.51
N GLY A 35 -15.17 -4.80 17.95
CA GLY A 35 -15.36 -6.05 18.68
C GLY A 35 -14.13 -6.95 18.80
N GLY A 36 -12.94 -6.52 18.40
CA GLY A 36 -11.72 -7.32 18.56
C GLY A 36 -11.39 -7.58 20.03
N ASP A 37 -11.22 -8.85 20.41
CA ASP A 37 -10.88 -9.32 21.76
C ASP A 37 -9.43 -8.97 22.20
N ASP A 38 -8.68 -8.23 21.37
CA ASP A 38 -7.26 -7.96 21.62
C ASP A 38 -7.05 -6.67 22.43
N GLU A 39 -6.25 -6.81 23.49
CA GLU A 39 -5.60 -5.77 24.31
C GLU A 39 -5.14 -4.54 23.49
N PRO A 40 -5.07 -3.34 24.12
CA PRO A 40 -5.07 -2.01 23.49
C PRO A 40 -3.73 -1.65 22.81
N LEU A 41 -3.25 -2.50 21.91
CA LEU A 41 -2.01 -2.30 21.14
C LEU A 41 -2.18 -1.23 20.05
N MET A 42 -3.42 -0.87 19.70
CA MET A 42 -3.71 0.16 18.72
C MET A 42 -4.84 1.07 19.24
N ASP A 43 -4.69 2.39 19.10
CA ASP A 43 -5.76 3.35 19.40
C ASP A 43 -6.98 2.98 18.54
N VAL A 44 -8.01 2.42 19.17
CA VAL A 44 -9.28 2.02 18.55
C VAL A 44 -9.81 3.13 17.65
N SER A 45 -9.58 4.39 18.00
CA SER A 45 -9.97 5.56 17.21
C SER A 45 -9.30 5.58 15.83
N ASN A 46 -8.01 5.25 15.74
CA ASN A 46 -7.26 5.26 14.48
C ASN A 46 -7.81 4.19 13.53
N SER A 47 -8.06 2.99 14.02
CA SER A 47 -8.66 1.90 13.23
C SER A 47 -10.12 2.20 12.85
N LEU A 48 -10.85 2.89 13.72
CA LEU A 48 -12.27 3.19 13.52
C LEU A 48 -12.52 4.38 12.59
N TYR A 49 -11.63 5.38 12.55
CA TYR A 49 -11.81 6.60 11.75
C TYR A 49 -10.79 6.77 10.62
N GLY A 50 -9.60 6.18 10.73
CA GLY A 50 -8.60 6.12 9.67
C GLY A 50 -8.89 5.00 8.66
N TRP A 51 -8.01 4.81 7.68
CA TRP A 51 -8.13 3.87 6.56
C TRP A 51 -9.24 4.26 5.57
N GLY A 52 -8.91 5.20 4.69
CA GLY A 52 -9.80 5.87 3.73
C GLY A 52 -10.55 4.95 2.76
N PHE A 53 -10.13 3.70 2.57
CA PHE A 53 -10.80 2.76 1.65
C PHE A 53 -12.21 2.36 2.09
N SER A 54 -12.56 2.55 3.36
CA SER A 54 -13.81 2.05 3.93
C SER A 54 -14.85 3.14 4.24
N MET A 55 -14.72 4.33 3.67
CA MET A 55 -15.64 5.45 3.93
C MET A 55 -16.36 5.96 2.67
N VAL A 56 -17.59 6.44 2.89
CA VAL A 56 -18.37 7.21 1.93
C VAL A 56 -18.81 8.49 2.63
N TYR A 57 -18.66 9.63 1.96
CA TYR A 57 -18.99 10.93 2.52
C TYR A 57 -19.68 11.81 1.47
N LEU A 58 -20.40 12.82 1.95
CA LEU A 58 -21.03 13.80 1.07
C LEU A 58 -20.00 14.78 0.55
N ARG A 59 -20.10 15.12 -0.74
CA ARG A 59 -19.25 16.16 -1.35
C ARG A 59 -19.33 17.49 -0.58
N ALA A 60 -20.54 17.90 -0.17
CA ALA A 60 -20.74 19.13 0.60
C ALA A 60 -19.97 19.14 1.94
N VAL A 61 -19.74 17.96 2.53
CA VAL A 61 -18.96 17.84 3.77
C VAL A 61 -17.47 17.98 3.48
N TRP A 62 -16.99 17.40 2.38
CA TRP A 62 -15.61 17.59 1.91
C TRP A 62 -15.32 19.05 1.52
N GLU A 63 -16.28 19.77 0.94
CA GLU A 63 -16.12 21.20 0.61
C GLU A 63 -15.98 22.09 1.87
N VAL A 64 -16.58 21.67 2.99
CA VAL A 64 -16.47 22.37 4.29
C VAL A 64 -15.21 21.96 5.05
N CYS A 65 -14.84 20.69 4.95
CA CYS A 65 -13.74 20.08 5.69
C CYS A 65 -12.90 19.23 4.74
N PRO A 66 -12.03 19.82 3.90
CA PRO A 66 -11.24 19.05 2.94
C PRO A 66 -10.18 18.19 3.65
N PHE A 67 -9.70 17.16 2.96
CA PHE A 67 -8.52 16.41 3.42
C PHE A 67 -7.32 17.33 3.54
N LEU A 68 -6.57 17.17 4.61
CA LEU A 68 -5.30 17.86 4.78
C LEU A 68 -4.26 17.31 3.81
N HIS A 69 -3.43 18.20 3.27
CA HIS A 69 -2.27 17.79 2.48
C HIS A 69 -1.17 17.30 3.43
N MET A 70 -1.21 16.02 3.78
CA MET A 70 -0.24 15.37 4.65
C MET A 70 0.08 13.96 4.15
N ASN A 71 1.15 13.37 4.70
CA ASN A 71 1.67 12.10 4.20
C ASN A 71 0.89 10.87 4.69
N LEU A 72 0.34 10.92 5.90
CA LEU A 72 -0.37 9.79 6.51
C LEU A 72 -1.39 10.29 7.54
N GLY A 73 -2.59 9.69 7.53
CA GLY A 73 -3.63 9.95 8.52
C GLY A 73 -4.57 11.11 8.16
N GLU A 74 -4.55 11.54 6.89
CA GLU A 74 -5.49 12.52 6.35
C GLU A 74 -6.94 12.06 6.46
N ASP A 75 -7.17 10.75 6.33
CA ASP A 75 -8.46 10.09 6.50
C ASP A 75 -8.99 10.17 7.93
N PHE A 76 -8.12 9.87 8.90
CA PHE A 76 -8.40 9.96 10.32
C PHE A 76 -8.73 11.40 10.72
N ASP A 77 -7.91 12.37 10.29
CA ASP A 77 -8.16 13.78 10.59
C ASP A 77 -9.47 14.28 9.96
N PHE A 78 -9.75 13.91 8.72
CA PHE A 78 -11.00 14.22 8.03
C PHE A 78 -12.23 13.73 8.81
N ALA A 79 -12.28 12.44 9.17
CA ALA A 79 -13.38 11.88 9.93
C ALA A 79 -13.52 12.52 11.32
N LYS A 80 -12.40 12.81 11.99
CA LYS A 80 -12.39 13.50 13.30
C LYS A 80 -12.90 14.93 13.19
N SER A 81 -12.54 15.65 12.13
CA SER A 81 -12.96 17.02 11.89
C SER A 81 -14.46 17.12 11.59
N ILE A 82 -15.02 16.17 10.86
CA ILE A 82 -16.49 16.04 10.68
C ILE A 82 -17.20 15.87 12.03
N ARG A 83 -16.67 15.02 12.91
CA ARG A 83 -17.22 14.84 14.27
C ARG A 83 -17.12 16.10 15.12
N LYS A 84 -15.98 16.81 15.07
CA LYS A 84 -15.79 18.09 15.79
C LYS A 84 -16.81 19.15 15.35
N LEU A 85 -17.23 19.12 14.09
CA LEU A 85 -18.26 20.00 13.53
C LEU A 85 -19.70 19.53 13.83
N ASN A 86 -19.88 18.49 14.64
CA ASN A 86 -21.17 17.88 14.99
C ASN A 86 -21.96 17.40 13.76
N PHE A 87 -21.27 17.03 12.68
CA PHE A 87 -21.91 16.35 11.56
C PHE A 87 -22.11 14.86 11.89
N PRO A 88 -23.23 14.23 11.49
CA PRO A 88 -23.49 12.83 11.82
C PRO A 88 -22.53 11.89 11.10
N VAL A 89 -21.84 11.04 11.87
CA VAL A 89 -20.98 9.97 11.36
C VAL A 89 -21.56 8.64 11.78
N VAL A 90 -21.75 7.73 10.84
CA VAL A 90 -22.32 6.40 11.08
C VAL A 90 -21.27 5.32 10.81
N LEU A 91 -21.18 4.36 11.72
CA LEU A 91 -20.32 3.19 11.61
C LEU A 91 -21.19 1.99 11.22
N ILE A 92 -20.79 1.28 10.16
CA ILE A 92 -21.57 0.22 9.55
C ILE A 92 -20.76 -1.07 9.57
N PRO A 93 -21.25 -2.16 10.18
CA PRO A 93 -20.56 -3.43 10.10
C PRO A 93 -20.69 -4.04 8.69
N ASP A 94 -19.58 -4.37 8.05
CA ASP A 94 -19.57 -5.13 6.78
C ASP A 94 -19.85 -6.62 7.00
N ARG A 95 -21.14 -6.95 7.14
CA ARG A 95 -21.61 -8.34 7.20
C ARG A 95 -21.83 -8.96 5.82
N ARG A 96 -21.72 -8.17 4.76
CA ARG A 96 -22.17 -8.55 3.42
C ARG A 96 -21.03 -8.69 2.43
N GLY A 97 -19.79 -8.42 2.81
CA GLY A 97 -18.65 -8.40 1.90
C GLY A 97 -18.73 -7.24 0.92
N ILE A 98 -18.82 -6.02 1.45
CA ILE A 98 -18.76 -4.77 0.68
C ILE A 98 -17.31 -4.45 0.32
N CYS A 99 -16.37 -4.72 1.24
CA CYS A 99 -14.97 -4.34 1.09
C CYS A 99 -14.02 -5.49 1.47
N ALA A 100 -12.94 -5.63 0.69
CA ALA A 100 -11.77 -6.44 1.02
C ALA A 100 -10.50 -5.59 1.00
N HIS A 101 -9.77 -5.55 2.11
CA HIS A 101 -8.43 -4.96 2.14
C HIS A 101 -7.36 -6.03 1.91
N THR A 102 -6.52 -5.85 0.90
CA THR A 102 -5.39 -6.76 0.64
C THR A 102 -4.17 -6.32 1.45
N HIS A 103 -3.63 -7.22 2.27
CA HIS A 103 -2.46 -6.96 3.09
C HIS A 103 -1.17 -7.41 2.42
N HIS A 104 -0.26 -6.46 2.29
CA HIS A 104 1.13 -6.63 1.89
C HIS A 104 2.04 -6.68 3.13
N ALA A 105 3.35 -6.93 2.91
CA ALA A 105 4.31 -7.13 4.00
C ALA A 105 4.58 -5.85 4.81
N ASP A 106 4.47 -4.70 4.17
CA ASP A 106 4.74 -3.36 4.66
C ASP A 106 3.45 -2.55 4.90
N ASN A 107 2.36 -3.25 5.24
CA ASN A 107 1.05 -2.63 5.43
C ASN A 107 1.03 -1.62 6.58
N THR A 108 0.48 -0.44 6.29
CA THR A 108 0.25 0.63 7.27
C THR A 108 -1.10 0.53 7.98
N ALA A 109 -2.00 -0.33 7.49
CA ALA A 109 -3.32 -0.59 8.06
C ALA A 109 -3.39 -1.98 8.70
N GLY A 110 -3.71 -2.03 9.99
CA GLY A 110 -3.98 -3.25 10.77
C GLY A 110 -2.81 -4.24 10.82
N GLY A 111 -1.98 -4.13 11.85
CA GLY A 111 -0.91 -5.11 12.10
C GLY A 111 -1.45 -6.41 12.65
N GLN A 112 -1.28 -7.51 11.91
CA GLN A 112 -1.17 -8.91 12.37
C GLN A 112 -2.30 -9.53 13.23
N GLN A 113 -3.37 -8.83 13.56
CA GLN A 113 -4.55 -9.36 14.26
C GLN A 113 -5.54 -9.94 13.25
N PHE A 114 -5.35 -11.21 12.88
CA PHE A 114 -6.29 -11.95 12.03
C PHE A 114 -6.76 -13.17 12.81
N LEU A 115 -7.88 -13.01 13.53
CA LEU A 115 -8.38 -14.02 14.45
C LEU A 115 -9.15 -15.18 13.78
N ASP A 116 -9.48 -15.12 12.49
CA ASP A 116 -10.19 -16.22 11.83
C ASP A 116 -9.83 -16.39 10.35
N TYR A 117 -8.86 -17.27 10.08
CA TYR A 117 -8.66 -17.86 8.76
C TYR A 117 -9.68 -18.99 8.56
N GLY A 118 -10.98 -18.64 8.45
CA GLY A 118 -12.02 -19.65 8.62
C GLY A 118 -13.30 -19.53 7.80
N SER A 119 -13.74 -18.33 7.41
CA SER A 119 -15.05 -18.20 6.74
C SER A 119 -14.95 -17.59 5.36
N THR A 120 -14.44 -18.37 4.40
CA THR A 120 -14.69 -18.09 2.98
C THR A 120 -16.17 -18.26 2.63
N SER A 121 -16.93 -18.99 3.45
CA SER A 121 -18.36 -19.24 3.23
C SER A 121 -19.23 -17.99 3.23
N SER A 122 -18.95 -17.00 4.09
CA SER A 122 -19.68 -15.72 4.07
C SER A 122 -19.41 -14.94 2.78
N LEU A 123 -18.19 -15.05 2.25
CA LEU A 123 -17.77 -14.40 1.02
C LEU A 123 -18.40 -15.03 -0.23
N LEU A 124 -18.69 -16.33 -0.23
CA LEU A 124 -19.29 -17.02 -1.40
C LEU A 124 -20.65 -16.42 -1.79
N TYR A 125 -21.43 -15.95 -0.81
CA TYR A 125 -22.75 -15.34 -1.02
C TYR A 125 -22.71 -13.80 -0.96
N SER A 126 -21.52 -13.22 -0.92
CA SER A 126 -21.29 -11.78 -0.94
C SER A 126 -21.15 -11.25 -2.38
N PRO A 127 -21.24 -9.94 -2.60
CA PRO A 127 -20.82 -9.32 -3.85
C PRO A 127 -19.37 -9.66 -4.27
N MET A 128 -18.52 -10.05 -3.32
CA MET A 128 -17.15 -10.50 -3.61
C MET A 128 -17.03 -11.97 -4.00
N GLY A 129 -18.11 -12.75 -3.96
CA GLY A 129 -18.09 -14.17 -4.28
C GLY A 129 -17.46 -14.48 -5.63
N GLY A 130 -17.79 -13.68 -6.66
CA GLY A 130 -17.20 -13.80 -7.99
C GLY A 130 -15.70 -13.46 -8.06
N MET A 131 -15.18 -12.69 -7.11
CA MET A 131 -13.76 -12.32 -7.05
C MET A 131 -12.91 -13.39 -6.37
N ILE A 132 -13.49 -14.27 -5.54
CA ILE A 132 -12.73 -15.29 -4.79
C ILE A 132 -11.87 -16.13 -5.73
N THR A 133 -12.43 -16.61 -6.84
CA THR A 133 -11.70 -17.38 -7.85
C THR A 133 -10.57 -16.56 -8.46
N GLY A 134 -10.80 -15.28 -8.74
CA GLY A 134 -9.78 -14.35 -9.23
C GLY A 134 -8.62 -14.19 -8.25
N TYR A 135 -8.91 -14.04 -6.96
CA TYR A 135 -7.91 -14.00 -5.90
C TYR A 135 -7.10 -15.29 -5.81
N THR A 136 -7.76 -16.46 -5.92
CA THR A 136 -7.06 -17.76 -5.95
C THR A 136 -6.14 -17.89 -7.17
N HIS A 137 -6.58 -17.43 -8.35
CA HIS A 137 -5.76 -17.45 -9.56
C HIS A 137 -4.55 -16.52 -9.44
N ALA A 138 -4.77 -15.28 -8.98
CA ALA A 138 -3.71 -14.32 -8.75
C ALA A 138 -2.69 -14.82 -7.71
N MET A 139 -3.17 -15.47 -6.65
CA MET A 139 -2.32 -16.09 -5.63
C MET A 139 -1.42 -17.19 -6.21
N LYS A 140 -1.99 -18.12 -7.00
CA LYS A 140 -1.20 -19.17 -7.66
C LYS A 140 -0.16 -18.59 -8.62
N ALA A 141 -0.52 -17.55 -9.37
CA ALA A 141 0.41 -16.87 -10.26
C ALA A 141 1.56 -16.21 -9.46
N LEU A 142 1.25 -15.47 -8.39
CA LEU A 142 2.24 -14.87 -7.51
C LEU A 142 3.19 -15.91 -6.91
N GLN A 143 2.65 -17.06 -6.46
CA GLN A 143 3.46 -18.16 -5.96
C GLN A 143 4.42 -18.68 -7.03
N SER A 144 3.94 -18.90 -8.25
CA SER A 144 4.81 -19.38 -9.35
C SER A 144 5.93 -18.38 -9.69
N TYR A 145 5.65 -17.08 -9.66
CA TYR A 145 6.69 -16.05 -9.88
C TYR A 145 7.73 -16.01 -8.76
N GLN A 146 7.30 -16.19 -7.50
CA GLN A 146 8.21 -16.22 -6.36
C GLN A 146 9.12 -17.46 -6.40
N GLU A 147 8.58 -18.62 -6.75
CA GLU A 147 9.35 -19.86 -6.91
C GLU A 147 10.40 -19.72 -8.03
N GLN A 148 10.00 -19.18 -9.18
CA GLN A 148 10.92 -18.88 -10.30
C GLN A 148 12.02 -17.89 -9.90
N ALA A 149 11.68 -16.80 -9.21
CA ALA A 149 12.68 -15.81 -8.79
C ALA A 149 13.71 -16.40 -7.79
N VAL A 150 13.29 -17.33 -6.93
CA VAL A 150 14.19 -18.05 -6.02
C VAL A 150 15.08 -19.02 -6.80
N GLU A 151 14.52 -19.73 -7.78
CA GLU A 151 15.28 -20.64 -8.65
C GLU A 151 16.30 -19.88 -9.50
N ASP A 152 15.91 -18.78 -10.13
CA ASP A 152 16.79 -17.89 -10.89
C ASP A 152 17.88 -17.29 -10.00
N GLY A 153 17.52 -16.90 -8.77
CA GLY A 153 18.47 -16.40 -7.77
C GLY A 153 19.49 -17.45 -7.34
N LYS A 154 19.07 -18.71 -7.16
CA LYS A 154 19.95 -19.86 -6.89
C LYS A 154 20.83 -20.16 -8.10
N SER A 155 20.25 -20.24 -9.30
CA SER A 155 20.96 -20.45 -10.56
C SER A 155 22.04 -19.40 -10.79
N ARG A 156 21.73 -18.11 -10.53
CA ARG A 156 22.70 -17.01 -10.61
C ARG A 156 23.80 -17.12 -9.56
N ARG A 157 23.49 -17.52 -8.32
CA ARG A 157 24.50 -17.78 -7.28
C ARG A 157 25.40 -18.97 -7.63
N ASP A 158 24.82 -20.04 -8.16
CA ASP A 158 25.55 -21.25 -8.56
C ASP A 158 26.46 -20.97 -9.77
N ALA A 159 25.99 -20.17 -10.73
CA ALA A 159 26.81 -19.70 -11.85
C ALA A 159 27.98 -18.82 -11.38
N LEU A 160 27.74 -17.90 -10.42
CA LEU A 160 28.79 -17.08 -9.82
C LEU A 160 29.75 -17.89 -8.94
N GLY A 161 29.29 -18.96 -8.30
CA GLY A 161 30.14 -19.92 -7.58
C GLY A 161 31.07 -20.66 -8.53
N LYS A 162 30.53 -21.21 -9.63
CA LYS A 162 31.32 -21.90 -10.67
C LYS A 162 32.34 -21.00 -11.35
N LEU A 163 32.06 -19.71 -11.50
CA LEU A 163 33.03 -18.74 -12.03
C LEU A 163 34.22 -18.49 -11.09
N ARG A 164 34.06 -18.69 -9.78
CA ARG A 164 35.16 -18.57 -8.79
C ARG A 164 36.08 -19.79 -8.77
N ASP A 165 35.60 -20.93 -9.26
CA ASP A 165 36.34 -22.20 -9.31
C ASP A 165 37.05 -22.43 -10.66
N ILE A 166 37.01 -21.46 -11.58
CA ILE A 166 37.81 -21.50 -12.82
C ILE A 166 39.28 -21.27 -12.42
N PRO A 167 40.19 -22.25 -12.62
CA PRO A 167 41.61 -22.02 -12.39
C PRO A 167 42.08 -20.89 -13.31
N ALA A 168 42.84 -19.95 -12.74
CA ALA A 168 43.43 -18.84 -13.46
C ALA A 168 44.52 -19.33 -14.43
N GLU A 169 44.12 -19.97 -15.54
CA GLU A 169 45.03 -20.23 -16.64
C GLU A 169 45.05 -19.02 -17.57
N GLY A 170 46.23 -18.41 -17.68
CA GLY A 170 46.53 -17.37 -18.68
C GLY A 170 46.40 -15.95 -18.16
N SER A 171 47.20 -15.58 -17.15
CA SER A 171 47.52 -14.18 -16.91
C SER A 171 48.24 -13.62 -18.17
N PRO A 172 47.72 -12.59 -18.86
CA PRO A 172 48.45 -11.94 -19.93
C PRO A 172 49.69 -11.29 -19.32
N THR A 173 50.87 -11.73 -19.73
CA THR A 173 52.13 -11.12 -19.31
C THR A 173 52.15 -9.66 -19.77
N ALA A 174 52.47 -8.77 -18.83
CA ALA A 174 52.53 -7.33 -19.01
C ALA A 174 53.68 -6.90 -19.94
N LYS A 175 53.52 -7.07 -21.26
CA LYS A 175 54.46 -6.52 -22.25
C LYS A 175 53.87 -5.71 -23.39
N ASP A 176 52.56 -5.72 -23.61
CA ASP A 176 51.94 -4.91 -24.67
C ASP A 176 50.87 -3.97 -24.10
N ALA A 177 51.31 -2.96 -23.34
CA ALA A 177 50.47 -1.82 -23.01
C ALA A 177 50.61 -0.76 -24.12
N PRO A 178 49.54 -0.37 -24.83
CA PRO A 178 49.58 0.82 -25.67
C PRO A 178 49.76 2.06 -24.79
N VAL A 179 50.74 2.88 -25.17
CA VAL A 179 51.07 4.18 -24.58
C VAL A 179 49.82 5.06 -24.49
N SER A 180 49.45 5.44 -23.27
CA SER A 180 48.43 6.45 -23.01
C SER A 180 48.89 7.83 -23.51
N PRO A 181 48.05 8.61 -24.20
CA PRO A 181 48.38 9.98 -24.54
C PRO A 181 48.31 10.91 -23.31
N GLU A 182 49.22 11.88 -23.34
CA GLU A 182 49.53 12.92 -22.37
C GLU A 182 48.31 13.82 -22.00
N PRO A 183 48.18 14.27 -20.74
CA PRO A 183 47.06 15.13 -20.34
C PRO A 183 47.25 16.58 -20.80
N ALA A 184 46.19 17.15 -21.39
CA ALA A 184 46.13 18.56 -21.78
C ALA A 184 46.08 19.51 -20.55
N PRO A 185 46.63 20.73 -20.66
CA PRO A 185 46.76 21.68 -19.55
C PRO A 185 45.44 22.40 -19.19
N PRO A 186 45.36 23.00 -17.98
CA PRO A 186 44.12 23.55 -17.43
C PRO A 186 43.90 25.01 -17.85
N GLY A 187 42.65 25.34 -18.21
CA GLY A 187 42.16 26.72 -18.17
C GLY A 187 41.22 27.11 -19.31
N ALA A 188 39.94 27.24 -19.01
CA ALA A 188 39.07 28.31 -19.52
C ALA A 188 37.76 28.30 -18.72
N GLU A 189 37.46 29.42 -18.05
CA GLU A 189 36.14 29.77 -17.50
C GLU A 189 35.09 29.82 -18.61
N GLU A 190 33.85 29.39 -18.33
CA GLU A 190 32.63 29.92 -18.95
C GLU A 190 31.42 29.51 -18.09
N SER A 191 30.89 30.43 -17.28
CA SER A 191 29.77 31.34 -17.55
C SER A 191 28.37 30.69 -17.37
N LYS A 192 27.67 31.14 -16.32
CA LYS A 192 26.26 30.84 -16.02
C LYS A 192 25.33 31.47 -17.07
N PRO A 193 24.26 30.80 -17.52
CA PRO A 193 23.09 31.48 -18.02
C PRO A 193 21.99 31.63 -16.95
N LYS A 194 21.44 32.84 -16.94
CA LYS A 194 20.35 33.36 -16.11
C LYS A 194 19.01 32.69 -16.41
N GLN A 195 18.17 32.53 -15.39
CA GLN A 195 16.72 32.35 -15.54
C GLN A 195 16.05 33.62 -16.07
N PRO A 196 14.94 33.50 -16.82
CA PRO A 196 13.95 34.56 -16.93
C PRO A 196 12.64 34.24 -16.18
N LEU A 197 12.22 35.22 -15.37
CA LEU A 197 10.85 35.48 -14.92
C LEU A 197 9.90 35.73 -16.11
N SER A 198 8.62 35.35 -15.97
CA SER A 198 7.41 36.11 -16.39
C SER A 198 6.19 35.19 -16.34
N GLN A 199 5.30 35.31 -15.35
CA GLN A 199 4.01 36.02 -15.33
C GLN A 199 2.85 35.32 -16.06
N ALA A 200 1.76 35.20 -15.30
CA ALA A 200 0.45 34.70 -15.65
C ALA A 200 -0.36 35.72 -16.49
N PRO A 201 -1.44 35.26 -17.12
CA PRO A 201 -2.72 35.95 -17.15
C PRO A 201 -3.68 35.45 -16.06
#